data_AF-E4NLV5-F1
#
_entry.id   AF-E4NLV5-F1
#
_cell.length_a   1.000
_cell.length_b   1.000
_cell.length_c   1.000
_cell.angle_alpha   90.00
_cell.angle_beta   90.00
_cell.angle_gamma   90.00
#
_symmetry.space_group_name_H-M   'P 1'
#
loop_
_entity.id
_entity.type
_entity.pdbx_description
1 polymer ?
#
loop_
_entity_poly.entity_id
_entity_poly.type
_entity_poly.pdbx_seq_one_letter_code
_entity_poly.pdbx_strand_id
1 'polypeptide(L)'
;MTDRALSPVVGTLVLVGLVLVAATVVAAASGTVASEFSPRDTASLPSAADPVAFSLTVTGNQVAVTHERGPPIQVADLRIHILVAGDPLAFQPPVPFFSARGFRPGPTGPFNVGSDGVWSAGETGSVVIAGTNDPQPEPGGTVTVQIYRIGSSRPLATLTASADRD
;
A
#
# COMPACT_ATOMS: atom_id res chain seq x y z
N MET A 1 -50.07 -28.84 -28.44
CA MET A 1 -49.93 -27.82 -27.37
C MET A 1 -49.52 -28.59 -26.12
N THR A 2 -48.41 -28.43 -25.43
CA THR A 2 -47.26 -27.52 -25.47
C THR A 2 -46.19 -28.20 -24.61
N ASP A 3 -45.27 -28.97 -25.20
CA ASP A 3 -44.21 -29.68 -24.45
C ASP A 3 -42.80 -29.19 -24.82
N ARG A 4 -42.69 -27.89 -25.09
CA ARG A 4 -41.41 -27.20 -25.34
C ARG A 4 -41.16 -26.00 -24.43
N ALA A 5 -41.99 -25.81 -23.41
CA ALA A 5 -41.82 -24.72 -22.44
C ALA A 5 -41.18 -25.17 -21.11
N LEU A 6 -41.01 -26.47 -20.86
CA LEU A 6 -40.42 -26.97 -19.62
C LEU A 6 -38.88 -27.04 -19.66
N SER A 7 -38.28 -27.26 -20.83
CA SER A 7 -36.82 -27.39 -20.98
C SER A 7 -36.04 -26.11 -20.63
N PRO A 8 -36.49 -24.88 -20.98
CA PRO A 8 -35.79 -23.67 -20.58
C PRO A 8 -35.90 -23.38 -19.08
N VAL A 9 -37.06 -23.69 -18.48
CA VAL A 9 -37.32 -23.41 -17.06
C VAL A 9 -36.49 -24.33 -16.16
N VAL A 10 -36.43 -25.63 -16.49
CA VAL A 10 -35.59 -26.59 -15.78
C VAL A 10 -34.11 -26.22 -15.95
N GLY A 11 -33.69 -25.85 -17.16
CA GLY A 11 -32.33 -25.37 -17.42
C GLY A 11 -31.98 -24.13 -16.59
N THR A 12 -32.89 -23.17 -16.50
CA THR A 12 -32.69 -21.94 -15.71
C THR A 12 -32.59 -22.22 -14.22
N LEU A 13 -33.46 -23.10 -13.69
CA LEU A 13 -33.42 -23.49 -12.28
C LEU A 13 -32.12 -24.21 -11.90
N VAL A 14 -31.63 -25.10 -12.78
CA VAL A 14 -30.34 -25.78 -12.57
C VAL A 14 -29.17 -24.78 -12.61
N LEU A 15 -29.20 -23.81 -13.53
CA LEU A 15 -28.14 -22.80 -13.67
C LEU A 15 -28.12 -21.84 -12.47
N VAL A 16 -29.29 -21.41 -11.98
CA VAL A 16 -29.39 -20.59 -10.75
C VAL A 16 -28.89 -21.37 -9.54
N GLY A 17 -29.25 -22.66 -9.41
CA GLY A 17 -28.73 -23.51 -8.35
C GLY A 17 -27.21 -23.65 -8.39
N LEU A 18 -26.63 -23.87 -9.58
CA LEU A 18 -25.19 -23.99 -9.77
C LEU A 18 -24.45 -22.68 -9.46
N VAL A 19 -25.00 -21.53 -9.88
CA VAL A 19 -24.43 -20.21 -9.59
C VAL A 19 -24.45 -19.93 -8.07
N LEU A 20 -25.52 -20.30 -7.37
CA LEU A 20 -25.61 -20.14 -5.92
C LEU A 20 -24.59 -21.03 -5.19
N VAL A 21 -24.38 -22.27 -5.64
CA VAL A 21 -23.35 -23.17 -5.07
C VAL A 21 -21.94 -22.68 -5.37
N ALA A 22 -21.68 -22.16 -6.58
CA ALA A 22 -20.38 -21.58 -6.90
C ALA A 22 -20.10 -20.31 -6.07
N ALA A 23 -21.12 -19.48 -5.84
CA ALA A 23 -21.00 -18.27 -5.02
C ALA A 23 -20.69 -18.59 -3.53
N THR A 24 -21.29 -19.66 -2.97
CA THR A 24 -20.97 -20.08 -1.59
C THR A 24 -19.55 -20.65 -1.46
N VAL A 25 -19.04 -21.35 -2.48
CA VAL A 25 -17.66 -21.86 -2.48
C VAL A 25 -16.62 -20.71 -2.59
N VAL A 26 -16.91 -19.66 -3.36
CA VAL A 26 -16.02 -18.48 -3.46
C VAL A 26 -16.07 -17.62 -2.19
N ALA A 27 -17.22 -17.54 -1.50
CA ALA A 27 -17.33 -16.89 -0.20
C ALA A 27 -16.61 -17.68 0.93
N ALA A 28 -16.50 -19.00 0.82
CA ALA A 28 -15.74 -19.81 1.77
C ALA A 28 -14.21 -19.66 1.63
N ALA A 29 -13.71 -19.19 0.48
CA ALA A 29 -12.32 -18.81 0.30
C ALA A 29 -12.04 -17.33 0.69
N SER A 30 -13.08 -16.54 0.93
CA SER A 30 -13.00 -15.11 1.25
C SER A 30 -14.03 -14.72 2.32
N GLY A 31 -13.89 -15.29 3.52
CA GLY A 31 -14.49 -14.76 4.75
C GLY A 31 -15.93 -15.19 5.05
N THR A 32 -16.06 -16.13 6.00
CA THR A 32 -16.92 -16.03 7.20
C THR A 32 -16.78 -17.32 8.01
N VAL A 33 -15.87 -17.34 8.98
CA VAL A 33 -16.00 -18.27 10.12
C VAL A 33 -16.97 -17.63 11.11
N ALA A 34 -18.26 -17.84 10.89
CA ALA A 34 -19.22 -17.78 11.98
C ALA A 34 -19.01 -19.05 12.81
N SER A 35 -18.35 -18.94 13.95
CA SER A 35 -18.32 -20.00 14.96
C SER A 35 -18.37 -19.35 16.33
N GLU A 36 -19.61 -19.32 16.83
CA GLU A 36 -20.05 -19.69 18.17
C GLU A 36 -19.17 -19.34 19.38
N PHE A 37 -19.79 -18.61 20.30
CA PHE A 37 -19.37 -18.27 21.66
C PHE A 37 -18.45 -19.29 22.36
N SER A 38 -17.29 -18.82 22.81
CA SER A 38 -16.62 -19.36 23.99
C SER A 38 -16.10 -18.19 24.85
N PRO A 39 -16.63 -17.95 26.06
CA PRO A 39 -16.10 -16.92 26.94
C PRO A 39 -14.93 -17.50 27.72
N ARG A 40 -13.73 -17.50 27.11
CA ARG A 40 -12.47 -17.65 27.83
C ARG A 40 -11.37 -16.92 27.07
N ASP A 41 -10.66 -16.09 27.83
CA ASP A 41 -9.43 -15.38 27.46
C ASP A 41 -9.61 -14.27 26.42
N THR A 42 -10.12 -13.13 26.88
CA THR A 42 -9.82 -11.82 26.29
C THR A 42 -8.34 -11.49 26.45
N ALA A 43 -7.47 -12.24 25.77
CA ALA A 43 -6.17 -11.75 25.37
C ALA A 43 -6.41 -10.77 24.22
N SER A 44 -6.12 -9.51 24.48
CA SER A 44 -6.29 -8.35 23.61
C SER A 44 -6.22 -8.70 22.11
N LEU A 45 -7.39 -8.74 21.46
CA LEU A 45 -7.47 -8.56 20.02
C LEU A 45 -6.68 -7.28 19.68
N PRO A 46 -5.81 -7.27 18.65
CA PRO A 46 -5.21 -6.03 18.22
C PRO A 46 -6.36 -5.07 17.95
N SER A 47 -6.39 -3.97 18.71
CA SER A 47 -7.32 -2.86 18.48
C SER A 47 -7.32 -2.60 16.98
N ALA A 48 -8.50 -2.51 16.38
CA ALA A 48 -8.65 -2.16 14.97
C ALA A 48 -8.04 -0.75 14.80
N ALA A 49 -6.72 -0.70 14.63
CA ALA A 49 -5.99 0.53 14.44
C ALA A 49 -6.56 1.16 13.18
N ASP A 50 -6.92 2.45 13.27
CA ASP A 50 -7.49 3.16 12.15
C ASP A 50 -6.64 2.94 10.89
N PRO A 51 -7.26 2.50 9.78
CA PRO A 51 -6.52 2.11 8.59
C PRO A 51 -5.77 3.33 8.02
N VAL A 52 -4.44 3.23 8.07
CA VAL A 52 -3.52 4.20 7.47
C VAL A 52 -3.54 4.03 5.95
N ALA A 53 -3.67 5.14 5.21
CA ALA A 53 -3.65 5.16 3.76
C ALA A 53 -2.59 6.15 3.27
N PHE A 54 -1.92 5.78 2.18
CA PHE A 54 -0.94 6.63 1.50
C PHE A 54 -1.18 6.61 -0.01
N SER A 55 -0.75 7.67 -0.68
CA SER A 55 -0.63 7.73 -2.14
C SER A 55 0.80 8.04 -2.56
N LEU A 56 1.15 7.68 -3.79
CA LEU A 56 2.49 7.85 -4.37
C LEU A 56 2.39 8.54 -5.72
N THR A 57 3.18 9.59 -5.90
CA THR A 57 3.40 10.26 -7.19
C THR A 57 4.88 10.26 -7.51
N VAL A 58 5.22 10.03 -8.78
CA VAL A 58 6.59 10.07 -9.27
C VAL A 58 6.66 10.93 -10.52
N THR A 59 7.45 12.00 -10.47
CA THR A 59 7.67 12.94 -11.57
C THR A 59 9.17 13.04 -11.79
N GLY A 60 9.64 12.53 -12.93
CA GLY A 60 11.06 12.30 -13.20
C GLY A 60 11.74 11.55 -12.06
N ASN A 61 12.66 12.23 -11.38
CA ASN A 61 13.40 11.67 -10.23
C ASN A 61 12.80 12.00 -8.86
N GLN A 62 11.72 12.78 -8.82
CA GLN A 62 11.05 13.13 -7.57
C GLN A 62 10.05 12.04 -7.18
N VAL A 63 10.20 11.54 -5.96
CA VAL A 63 9.29 10.56 -5.34
C VAL A 63 8.57 11.26 -4.21
N ALA A 64 7.25 11.41 -4.33
CA ALA A 64 6.40 12.08 -3.36
C ALA A 64 5.36 11.11 -2.79
N VAL A 65 5.30 11.02 -1.47
CA VAL A 65 4.33 10.18 -0.77
C VAL A 65 3.44 11.06 0.08
N THR A 66 2.13 10.89 -0.04
CA THR A 66 1.14 11.61 0.76
C THR A 66 0.53 10.67 1.77
N HIS A 67 0.42 11.09 3.03
CA HIS A 67 -0.37 10.37 4.03
C HIS A 67 -1.82 10.82 3.88
N GLU A 68 -2.66 9.97 3.31
CA GLU A 68 -4.04 10.32 2.96
C GLU A 68 -4.96 10.29 4.18
N ARG A 69 -4.74 9.32 5.06
CA ARG A 69 -5.59 9.07 6.22
C ARG A 69 -4.85 8.25 7.26
N GLY A 70 -5.21 8.44 8.52
CA GLY A 70 -4.73 7.65 9.65
C GLY A 70 -4.30 8.53 10.81
N PRO A 71 -3.92 7.94 11.94
CA PRO A 71 -3.28 8.67 13.02
C PRO A 71 -1.94 9.25 12.57
N PRO A 72 -1.49 10.38 13.16
CA PRO A 72 -0.17 10.92 12.89
C PRO A 72 0.95 9.93 13.19
N ILE A 73 2.02 9.97 12.40
CA ILE A 73 3.13 9.01 12.47
C ILE A 73 4.43 9.75 12.74
N GLN A 74 5.21 9.28 13.72
CA GLN A 74 6.56 9.78 13.95
C GLN A 74 7.48 9.32 12.82
N VAL A 75 8.05 10.26 12.06
CA VAL A 75 8.89 9.95 10.89
C VAL A 75 10.16 9.22 11.30
N ALA A 76 10.70 9.55 12.48
CA ALA A 76 11.87 8.88 13.04
C ALA A 76 11.66 7.39 13.33
N ASP A 77 10.40 6.93 13.42
CA ASP A 77 10.07 5.51 13.59
C ASP A 77 9.90 4.77 12.26
N LEU A 78 10.12 5.45 11.13
CA LEU A 78 9.93 4.91 9.80
C LEU A 78 11.24 4.56 9.10
N ARG A 79 11.16 3.58 8.22
CA ARG A 79 12.19 3.25 7.24
C ARG A 79 11.53 3.16 5.88
N ILE A 80 12.05 3.90 4.90
CA ILE A 80 11.54 3.91 3.54
C ILE A 80 12.48 3.11 2.64
N HIS A 81 11.90 2.25 1.81
CA HIS A 81 12.59 1.52 0.76
C HIS A 81 11.99 1.87 -0.59
N ILE A 82 12.84 2.28 -1.53
CA ILE A 82 12.48 2.63 -2.90
C ILE A 82 13.11 1.60 -3.83
N LEU A 83 12.29 1.09 -4.74
CA LEU A 83 12.68 0.21 -5.83
C LEU A 83 12.28 0.86 -7.16
N VAL A 84 13.11 0.70 -8.18
CA VAL A 84 12.82 1.12 -9.56
C VAL A 84 12.89 -0.11 -10.44
N ALA A 85 11.84 -0.35 -11.22
CA ALA A 85 11.67 -1.57 -12.02
C ALA A 85 11.83 -2.89 -11.21
N GLY A 86 11.56 -2.84 -9.91
CA GLY A 86 11.71 -3.99 -8.99
C GLY A 86 13.09 -4.11 -8.35
N ASP A 87 14.08 -3.33 -8.81
CA ASP A 87 15.43 -3.32 -8.25
C ASP A 87 15.55 -2.25 -7.15
N PRO A 88 16.06 -2.57 -5.95
CA PRO A 88 16.22 -1.61 -4.88
C PRO A 88 17.30 -0.57 -5.24
N LEU A 89 17.06 0.70 -4.89
CA LEU A 89 18.10 1.72 -4.98
C LEU A 89 19.34 1.33 -4.15
N ALA A 90 20.52 1.60 -4.69
CA ALA A 90 21.80 1.39 -4.03
C ALA A 90 21.91 2.17 -2.71
N PHE A 91 21.31 3.36 -2.66
CA PHE A 91 21.16 4.14 -1.43
C PHE A 91 19.68 4.40 -1.15
N GLN A 92 19.23 3.99 0.04
CA GLN A 92 17.88 4.21 0.53
C GLN A 92 17.79 5.52 1.34
N PRO A 93 16.66 6.24 1.30
CA PRO A 93 16.56 7.54 1.97
C PRO A 93 16.51 7.34 3.50
N PRO A 94 17.43 7.96 4.27
CA PRO A 94 17.46 7.84 5.72
C PRO A 94 16.51 8.87 6.35
N VAL A 95 15.19 8.71 6.15
CA VAL A 95 14.22 9.70 6.66
C VAL A 95 14.16 9.71 8.20
N PRO A 96 14.01 10.90 8.82
CA PRO A 96 14.12 12.23 8.21
C PRO A 96 15.60 12.62 7.96
N PHE A 97 15.87 13.44 6.94
CA PHE A 97 17.23 13.90 6.64
C PHE A 97 17.26 15.32 6.06
N PHE A 98 18.46 15.92 6.00
CA PHE A 98 18.71 17.13 5.21
C PHE A 98 19.50 16.81 3.94
N SER A 99 20.58 16.02 4.06
CA SER A 99 21.36 15.54 2.93
C SER A 99 21.73 14.07 3.15
N ALA A 100 21.65 13.28 2.08
CA ALA A 100 21.96 11.86 2.11
C ALA A 100 22.58 11.44 0.76
N ARG A 101 23.47 10.45 0.80
CA ARG A 101 24.08 9.89 -0.41
C ARG A 101 22.99 9.32 -1.32
N GLY A 102 23.10 9.58 -2.63
CA GLY A 102 22.12 9.13 -3.62
C GLY A 102 20.84 9.98 -3.70
N PHE A 103 20.74 11.08 -2.96
CA PHE A 103 19.60 11.99 -2.99
C PHE A 103 20.06 13.44 -3.13
N ARG A 104 19.23 14.28 -3.77
CA ARG A 104 19.44 15.73 -3.73
C ARG A 104 19.21 16.23 -2.30
N PRO A 105 20.02 17.18 -1.80
CA PRO A 105 19.77 17.79 -0.49
C PRO A 105 18.42 18.50 -0.44
N GLY A 106 17.86 18.63 0.77
CA GLY A 106 16.60 19.30 1.03
C GLY A 106 15.38 18.50 0.59
N PRO A 107 15.13 17.29 1.14
CA PRO A 107 13.81 16.67 1.00
C PRO A 107 12.72 17.60 1.54
N THR A 108 11.46 17.41 1.16
CA THR A 108 10.38 18.32 1.59
C THR A 108 9.38 17.65 2.53
N GLY A 109 8.62 18.49 3.22
CA GLY A 109 7.60 18.06 4.17
C GLY A 109 8.18 17.23 5.33
N PRO A 110 7.48 16.18 5.78
CA PRO A 110 7.87 15.38 6.95
C PRO A 110 9.20 14.63 6.76
N PHE A 111 9.69 14.46 5.52
CA PHE A 111 10.98 13.81 5.28
C PHE A 111 12.18 14.71 5.56
N ASN A 112 11.97 16.02 5.71
CA ASN A 112 13.01 16.96 6.10
C ASN A 112 13.23 16.93 7.61
N VAL A 113 14.49 16.84 8.04
CA VAL A 113 14.88 16.93 9.46
C VAL A 113 14.51 18.28 10.11
N GLY A 114 14.28 19.32 9.32
CA GLY A 114 13.77 20.62 9.77
C GLY A 114 12.26 20.69 9.94
N SER A 115 11.51 19.61 9.67
CA SER A 115 10.08 19.53 10.00
C SER A 115 9.86 19.33 11.51
N ASP A 116 8.59 19.24 11.93
CA ASP A 116 8.23 18.88 13.30
C ASP A 116 8.37 17.38 13.60
N GLY A 117 8.77 16.58 12.60
CA GLY A 117 9.00 15.14 12.73
C GLY A 117 7.74 14.29 12.73
N VAL A 118 6.56 14.90 12.56
CA VAL A 118 5.27 14.21 12.54
C VAL A 118 4.73 14.22 11.12
N TRP A 119 4.21 13.08 10.67
CA TRP A 119 3.52 12.96 9.39
C TRP A 119 2.03 12.77 9.62
N SER A 120 1.26 13.81 9.30
CA SER A 120 -0.19 13.90 9.48
C SER A 120 -0.95 13.70 8.18
N ALA A 121 -2.26 13.44 8.28
CA ALA A 121 -3.12 13.29 7.11
C ALA A 121 -3.18 14.57 6.27
N GLY A 122 -3.05 14.44 4.95
CA GLY A 122 -2.95 15.52 3.98
C GLY A 122 -1.54 16.00 3.70
N GLU A 123 -0.53 15.57 4.46
CA GLU A 123 0.86 16.00 4.26
C GLU A 123 1.61 15.09 3.29
N THR A 124 2.51 15.70 2.52
CA THR A 124 3.34 15.01 1.52
C THR A 124 4.82 15.16 1.88
N GLY A 125 5.50 14.02 2.04
CA GLY A 125 6.95 13.96 2.10
C GLY A 125 7.52 13.66 0.72
N SER A 126 8.57 14.38 0.30
CA SER A 126 9.22 14.11 -0.98
C SER A 126 10.73 14.05 -0.90
N VAL A 127 11.31 13.22 -1.76
CA VAL A 127 12.75 13.13 -2.02
C VAL A 127 12.99 13.22 -3.51
N VAL A 128 14.19 13.68 -3.90
CA VAL A 128 14.63 13.63 -5.30
C VAL A 128 15.85 12.72 -5.39
N ILE A 129 15.73 11.65 -6.18
CA ILE A 129 16.82 10.71 -6.43
C ILE A 129 17.90 11.44 -7.22
N ALA A 130 19.15 11.40 -6.74
CA ALA A 130 20.27 11.99 -7.47
C ALA A 130 20.79 11.01 -8.53
N GLY A 131 21.41 11.52 -9.60
CA GLY A 131 22.11 10.69 -10.60
C GLY A 131 23.33 9.94 -10.08
N THR A 132 23.69 10.11 -8.79
CA THR A 132 24.70 9.31 -8.08
C THR A 132 24.10 8.08 -7.39
N ASN A 133 22.80 7.87 -7.51
CA ASN A 133 22.10 6.64 -7.12
C ASN A 133 21.81 5.79 -8.36
N ASP A 134 21.45 4.55 -8.14
CA ASP A 134 21.12 3.61 -9.20
C ASP A 134 20.21 2.52 -8.63
N PRO A 135 19.25 1.97 -9.39
CA PRO A 135 18.76 2.41 -10.71
C PRO A 135 18.11 3.82 -10.73
N GLN A 136 18.00 4.42 -11.91
CA GLN A 136 17.27 5.68 -12.13
C GLN A 136 15.85 5.42 -12.67
N PRO A 137 14.82 6.14 -12.20
CA PRO A 137 13.50 6.09 -12.82
C PRO A 137 13.54 6.53 -14.28
N GLU A 138 12.86 5.78 -15.15
CA GLU A 138 12.62 6.15 -16.54
C GLU A 138 11.14 6.51 -16.74
N PRO A 139 10.79 7.42 -17.67
CA PRO A 139 9.40 7.74 -17.97
C PRO A 139 8.58 6.50 -18.34
N GLY A 140 7.44 6.30 -17.65
CA GLY A 140 6.59 5.10 -17.75
C GLY A 140 7.09 3.90 -16.95
N GLY A 141 8.32 3.96 -16.41
CA GLY A 141 8.90 2.95 -15.56
C GLY A 141 8.23 2.88 -14.18
N THR A 142 8.22 1.70 -13.58
CA THR A 142 7.58 1.46 -12.28
C THR A 142 8.51 1.84 -11.13
N VAL A 143 7.98 2.60 -10.17
CA VAL A 143 8.62 2.86 -8.88
C VAL A 143 7.74 2.32 -7.77
N THR A 144 8.36 1.55 -6.88
CA THR A 144 7.70 0.99 -5.70
C THR A 144 8.31 1.62 -4.45
N VAL A 145 7.44 2.09 -3.56
CA VAL A 145 7.84 2.60 -2.24
C VAL A 145 7.24 1.70 -1.15
N GLN A 146 8.10 1.15 -0.33
CA GLN A 146 7.74 0.37 0.84
C GLN A 146 8.06 1.15 2.11
N ILE A 147 7.06 1.30 2.97
CA ILE A 147 7.17 2.00 4.24
C ILE A 147 7.14 0.97 5.35
N TYR A 148 8.15 0.99 6.22
CA TYR A 148 8.25 0.11 7.37
C TYR A 148 8.28 0.91 8.65
N ARG A 149 7.80 0.33 9.74
CA ARG A 149 8.26 0.77 11.06
C ARG A 149 9.65 0.18 11.34
N ILE A 150 10.50 0.94 12.02
CA ILE A 150 11.80 0.44 12.49
C ILE A 150 11.58 -0.81 13.35
N GLY A 151 12.42 -1.84 13.14
CA GLY A 151 12.29 -3.14 13.80
C GLY A 151 11.24 -4.08 13.19
N SER A 152 10.41 -3.63 12.24
CA SER A 152 9.46 -4.50 11.51
C SER A 152 10.04 -4.98 10.18
N SER A 153 9.81 -6.27 9.88
CA SER A 153 10.03 -6.86 8.55
C SER A 153 8.79 -6.78 7.66
N ARG A 154 7.61 -6.52 8.24
CA ARG A 154 6.36 -6.34 7.48
C ARG A 154 6.20 -4.86 7.12
N PRO A 155 5.94 -4.53 5.84
CA PRO A 155 5.67 -3.16 5.46
C PRO A 155 4.36 -2.67 6.07
N LEU A 156 4.36 -1.43 6.56
CA LEU A 156 3.17 -0.67 6.89
C LEU A 156 2.35 -0.39 5.62
N ALA A 157 3.04 -0.04 4.52
CA ALA A 157 2.43 0.18 3.22
C ALA A 157 3.40 -0.21 2.09
N THR A 158 2.84 -0.61 0.94
CA THR A 158 3.56 -0.78 -0.32
C THR A 158 2.79 -0.04 -1.40
N LEU A 159 3.43 0.94 -2.01
CA LEU A 159 2.85 1.84 -3.00
C LEU A 159 3.58 1.64 -4.31
N THR A 160 2.86 1.74 -5.43
CA THR A 160 3.45 1.61 -6.77
C THR A 160 2.84 2.66 -7.69
N ALA A 161 3.70 3.32 -8.46
CA ALA A 161 3.32 4.31 -9.46
C ALA A 161 4.26 4.23 -10.67
N SER A 162 3.80 4.73 -11.82
CA SER A 162 4.68 5.00 -12.95
C SER A 162 5.35 6.36 -12.78
N ALA A 163 6.61 6.48 -13.22
CA ALA A 163 7.29 7.75 -13.30
C ALA A 163 6.78 8.56 -14.49
N ASP A 164 6.21 9.73 -14.23
CA ASP A 164 5.84 10.69 -15.27
C ASP A 164 7.07 11.48 -15.75
N ARG A 165 6.92 12.18 -16.88
CA ARG A 165 7.95 13.13 -17.32
C ARG A 165 7.92 14.38 -16.43
N ASP A 166 9.11 14.97 -16.23
CA ASP A 166 9.29 16.29 -15.60
C ASP A 166 8.58 17.42 -16.38
#